data_AF-A0AAI9TB12-F1
#
_entry.id   AF-A0AAI9TB12-F1
#
_cell.length_a   1.000
_cell.length_b   1.000
_cell.length_c   1.000
_cell.angle_alpha   90.00
_cell.angle_beta   90.00
_cell.angle_gamma   90.00
#
_symmetry.space_group_name_H-M   'P 1'
#
loop_
_entity.id
_entity.type
_entity.pdbx_description
1 polymer ?
#
loop_
_entity_poly.entity_id
_entity_poly.type
_entity_poly.pdbx_seq_one_letter_code
_entity_poly.pdbx_strand_id
1 'polypeptide(L)'
;MSAAAKQRLQALSKQLVEGIPSEGTFEDIPKIRHVAADSAGPRVKDKVVIVTGANSPNGIGRASAHQFANNGAKAVYICDFSDTHLATHKRELESLYPNVDIHVRSFDAADEKALSGVIDEAVSKYGRLDVFFANAGVVGQPKLFTEIDGEGFLNTMRVNSLGVFLAAKHAAPAMKITSASKPYPCGSIIGTASVAGLRSNAGSTDYSASKAAVVSIAQTVSYQLAGSGIRMNAICPGLIETGMTQSVFDRARERGTERKVGQLNPLQRGAVADEVARVALFLGSDESSYVNGQAWAVCGGLSAGHPVVPGKLA
;
A
#
# COMPACT_ATOMS: atom_id res chain seq x y z
N MET A 1 6.91 28.79 -17.11
CA MET A 1 6.23 27.77 -16.28
C MET A 1 4.76 28.13 -16.14
N SER A 2 3.84 27.22 -16.49
CA SER A 2 2.40 27.45 -16.36
C SER A 2 1.98 27.63 -14.89
N ALA A 3 0.83 28.25 -14.64
CA ALA A 3 0.28 28.41 -13.28
C ALA A 3 0.12 27.06 -12.56
N ALA A 4 -0.23 26.00 -13.30
CA ALA A 4 -0.30 24.62 -12.80
C ALA A 4 1.08 24.08 -12.36
N ALA A 5 2.15 24.38 -13.10
CA ALA A 5 3.51 23.98 -12.71
C ALA A 5 4.00 24.74 -11.46
N LYS A 6 3.62 26.01 -11.30
CA LYS A 6 3.92 26.80 -10.09
C LYS A 6 3.17 26.27 -8.84
N GLN A 7 1.89 25.90 -8.98
CA GLN A 7 1.11 25.28 -7.89
C GLN A 7 1.72 23.96 -7.41
N ARG A 8 2.26 23.13 -8.32
CA ARG A 8 2.93 21.87 -7.96
C ARG A 8 4.17 22.08 -7.09
N LEU A 9 4.94 23.13 -7.34
CA LEU A 9 6.16 23.43 -6.56
C LEU A 9 5.85 23.96 -5.14
N GLN A 10 4.72 24.62 -4.94
CA GLN A 10 4.30 25.15 -3.63
C GLN A 10 3.51 24.16 -2.78
N ALA A 11 3.06 23.03 -3.36
CA ALA A 11 2.19 22.07 -2.69
C ALA A 11 2.79 21.55 -1.38
N LEU A 12 4.09 21.23 -1.36
CA LEU A 12 4.77 20.77 -0.14
C LEU A 12 4.80 21.85 0.94
N SER A 13 5.19 23.09 0.59
CA SER A 13 5.21 24.21 1.55
C SER A 13 3.83 24.50 2.12
N LYS A 14 2.78 24.44 1.29
CA LYS A 14 1.40 24.59 1.74
C LYS A 14 1.01 23.49 2.72
N GLN A 15 1.32 22.22 2.41
CA GLN A 15 1.05 21.09 3.30
C GLN A 15 1.79 21.19 4.64
N LEU A 16 2.99 21.76 4.67
CA LEU A 16 3.73 22.01 5.92
C LEU A 16 3.08 23.08 6.80
N VAL A 17 2.54 24.12 6.19
CA VAL A 17 1.94 25.26 6.90
C VAL A 17 0.50 24.96 7.33
N GLU A 18 -0.31 24.42 6.40
CA GLU A 18 -1.76 24.26 6.55
C GLU A 18 -2.19 22.82 6.88
N GLY A 19 -1.30 21.84 6.70
CA GLY A 19 -1.66 20.43 6.76
C GLY A 19 -2.35 19.92 5.50
N ILE A 20 -2.77 18.65 5.52
CA ILE A 20 -3.58 18.05 4.46
C ILE A 20 -5.04 18.05 4.97
N PRO A 21 -5.94 18.84 4.36
CA PRO A 21 -7.30 19.02 4.86
C PRO A 21 -8.10 17.71 4.78
N SER A 22 -9.09 17.58 5.65
CA SER A 22 -10.12 16.55 5.51
C SER A 22 -10.99 16.83 4.29
N GLU A 23 -11.42 15.79 3.57
CA GLU A 23 -12.35 15.90 2.44
C GLU A 23 -13.81 15.60 2.83
N GLY A 24 -14.11 15.64 4.13
CA GLY A 24 -15.42 15.31 4.68
C GLY A 24 -15.60 13.81 4.88
N THR A 25 -16.85 13.35 4.84
CA THR A 25 -17.21 11.95 5.03
C THR A 25 -18.01 11.40 3.84
N PHE A 26 -17.92 10.09 3.66
CA PHE A 26 -18.87 9.31 2.87
C PHE A 26 -19.58 8.38 3.87
N GLU A 27 -20.89 8.55 4.01
CA GLU A 27 -21.64 7.93 5.12
C GLU A 27 -20.98 8.26 6.48
N ASP A 28 -20.57 7.26 7.24
CA ASP A 28 -19.96 7.35 8.57
C ASP A 28 -18.42 7.30 8.55
N ILE A 29 -17.79 7.17 7.38
CA ILE A 29 -16.33 7.10 7.25
C ILE A 29 -15.74 8.37 6.61
N PRO A 30 -14.52 8.79 6.99
CA PRO A 30 -13.82 9.90 6.34
C PRO A 30 -13.58 9.61 4.86
N LYS A 31 -13.60 10.62 3.99
CA LYS A 31 -13.15 10.47 2.60
C LYS A 31 -11.61 10.36 2.53
N ILE A 32 -11.12 9.74 1.47
CA ILE A 32 -9.68 9.71 1.18
C ILE A 32 -9.17 11.14 1.00
N ARG A 33 -8.11 11.51 1.75
CA ARG A 33 -7.42 12.79 1.58
C ARG A 33 -6.47 12.71 0.40
N HIS A 34 -6.70 13.50 -0.63
CA HIS A 34 -5.87 13.54 -1.83
C HIS A 34 -4.79 14.61 -1.71
N VAL A 35 -3.56 14.26 -2.07
CA VAL A 35 -2.41 15.20 -2.03
C VAL A 35 -2.08 15.85 -3.36
N ALA A 36 -2.67 15.36 -4.45
CA ALA A 36 -2.45 15.85 -5.80
C ALA A 36 -3.70 15.64 -6.66
N ALA A 37 -3.77 16.35 -7.78
CA ALA A 37 -4.80 16.13 -8.78
C ALA A 37 -4.73 14.72 -9.40
N ASP A 38 -5.76 14.38 -10.17
CA ASP A 38 -5.82 13.13 -10.92
C ASP A 38 -4.69 13.01 -11.94
N SER A 39 -4.40 11.77 -12.33
CA SER A 39 -3.51 11.48 -13.45
C SER A 39 -4.09 12.04 -14.75
N ALA A 40 -3.22 12.40 -15.70
CA ALA A 40 -3.63 12.97 -16.99
C ALA A 40 -4.43 12.00 -17.88
N GLY A 41 -4.48 10.72 -17.52
CA GLY A 41 -5.23 9.68 -18.19
C GLY A 41 -5.20 8.37 -17.38
N PRO A 42 -5.96 7.34 -17.80
CA PRO A 42 -6.03 6.08 -17.10
C PRO A 42 -4.69 5.34 -17.12
N ARG A 43 -4.27 4.85 -15.96
CA ARG A 43 -2.95 4.23 -15.73
C ARG A 43 -3.00 2.70 -15.67
N VAL A 44 -4.19 2.15 -15.43
CA VAL A 44 -4.44 0.72 -15.29
C VAL A 44 -5.70 0.31 -16.07
N LYS A 45 -5.89 0.95 -17.23
CA LYS A 45 -7.06 0.73 -18.08
C LYS A 45 -7.27 -0.78 -18.33
N ASP A 46 -8.50 -1.23 -18.08
CA ASP A 46 -8.96 -2.60 -18.32
C ASP A 46 -8.25 -3.69 -17.48
N LYS A 47 -7.42 -3.31 -16.50
CA LYS A 47 -6.70 -4.24 -15.62
C LYS A 47 -7.57 -4.75 -14.47
N VAL A 48 -7.33 -5.99 -14.06
CA VAL A 48 -7.94 -6.62 -12.88
C VAL A 48 -6.97 -6.55 -11.71
N VAL A 49 -7.45 -5.99 -10.60
CA VAL A 49 -6.65 -5.66 -9.43
C VAL A 49 -7.20 -6.35 -8.19
N ILE A 50 -6.32 -6.94 -7.37
CA ILE A 50 -6.63 -7.45 -6.04
C ILE A 50 -5.84 -6.67 -5.00
N VAL A 51 -6.51 -6.18 -3.95
CA VAL A 51 -5.89 -5.45 -2.83
C VAL A 51 -6.31 -6.08 -1.51
N THR A 52 -5.34 -6.54 -0.71
CA THR A 52 -5.60 -7.03 0.66
C THR A 52 -5.35 -5.94 1.71
N GLY A 53 -5.98 -6.03 2.88
CA GLY A 53 -5.86 -5.00 3.93
C GLY A 53 -6.65 -3.73 3.60
N ALA A 54 -7.84 -3.88 3.01
CA ALA A 54 -8.65 -2.78 2.50
C ALA A 54 -9.77 -2.30 3.46
N ASN A 55 -9.89 -2.86 4.67
CA ASN A 55 -11.00 -2.52 5.58
C ASN A 55 -10.82 -1.18 6.32
N SER A 56 -9.58 -0.77 6.62
CA SER A 56 -9.35 0.46 7.40
C SER A 56 -9.88 1.71 6.66
N PRO A 57 -10.73 2.54 7.29
CA PRO A 57 -11.23 3.77 6.68
C PRO A 57 -10.10 4.70 6.21
N ASN A 58 -9.07 4.92 7.01
CA ASN A 58 -7.93 5.75 6.57
C ASN A 58 -6.76 4.91 6.01
N GLY A 59 -7.02 3.69 5.56
CA GLY A 59 -6.00 2.71 5.20
C GLY A 59 -5.38 2.91 3.82
N ILE A 60 -4.13 2.45 3.68
CA ILE A 60 -3.42 2.41 2.38
C ILE A 60 -4.16 1.51 1.38
N GLY A 61 -4.69 0.36 1.82
CA GLY A 61 -5.44 -0.55 0.96
C GLY A 61 -6.67 0.10 0.32
N ARG A 62 -7.48 0.82 1.12
CA ARG A 62 -8.63 1.59 0.62
C ARG A 62 -8.19 2.68 -0.34
N ALA A 63 -7.20 3.50 0.03
CA ALA A 63 -6.69 4.56 -0.85
C ALA A 63 -6.17 4.00 -2.19
N SER A 64 -5.48 2.85 -2.17
CA SER A 64 -5.03 2.15 -3.38
C SER A 64 -6.19 1.67 -4.24
N ALA A 65 -7.26 1.13 -3.63
CA ALA A 65 -8.46 0.74 -4.38
C ALA A 65 -9.09 1.93 -5.12
N HIS A 66 -9.19 3.10 -4.46
CA HIS A 66 -9.63 4.34 -5.11
C HIS A 66 -8.69 4.74 -6.25
N GLN A 67 -7.37 4.70 -6.03
CA GLN A 67 -6.40 5.05 -7.07
C GLN A 67 -6.50 4.12 -8.29
N PHE A 68 -6.65 2.80 -8.09
CA PHE A 68 -6.82 1.87 -9.21
C PHE A 68 -8.16 2.07 -9.94
N ALA A 69 -9.26 2.26 -9.22
CA ALA A 69 -10.58 2.49 -9.80
C ALA A 69 -10.64 3.79 -10.61
N ASN A 70 -10.17 4.90 -10.03
CA ASN A 70 -10.08 6.21 -10.68
C ASN A 70 -9.22 6.17 -11.97
N ASN A 71 -8.24 5.26 -12.02
CA ASN A 71 -7.32 5.11 -13.14
C ASN A 71 -7.70 4.01 -14.14
N GLY A 72 -9.00 3.63 -14.16
CA GLY A 72 -9.60 2.86 -15.24
C GLY A 72 -9.49 1.34 -15.10
N ALA A 73 -9.23 0.81 -13.89
CA ALA A 73 -9.27 -0.63 -13.66
C ALA A 73 -10.60 -1.23 -14.16
N LYS A 74 -10.56 -2.43 -14.73
CA LYS A 74 -11.79 -3.16 -15.09
C LYS A 74 -12.52 -3.65 -13.84
N ALA A 75 -11.74 -4.17 -12.89
CA ALA A 75 -12.26 -4.72 -11.65
C ALA A 75 -11.26 -4.50 -10.51
N VAL A 76 -11.79 -4.23 -9.32
CA VAL A 76 -11.01 -4.11 -8.09
C VAL A 76 -11.62 -5.00 -7.02
N TYR A 77 -10.85 -5.98 -6.56
CA TYR A 77 -11.16 -6.79 -5.39
C TYR A 77 -10.58 -6.11 -4.15
N ILE A 78 -11.44 -5.69 -3.23
CA ILE A 78 -11.07 -5.21 -1.91
C ILE A 78 -11.26 -6.33 -0.88
N CYS A 79 -10.14 -6.73 -0.29
CA CYS A 79 -10.05 -7.90 0.56
C CYS A 79 -9.50 -7.54 1.94
N ASP A 80 -10.02 -8.16 2.99
CA ASP A 80 -9.52 -7.99 4.36
C ASP A 80 -9.96 -9.15 5.25
N PHE A 81 -9.36 -9.32 6.42
CA PHE A 81 -9.82 -10.28 7.42
C PHE A 81 -11.12 -9.80 8.10
N SER A 82 -11.28 -8.49 8.26
CA SER A 82 -12.47 -7.86 8.83
C SER A 82 -13.32 -7.25 7.73
N ASP A 83 -14.64 -7.39 7.82
CA ASP A 83 -15.60 -6.90 6.83
C ASP A 83 -16.33 -5.61 7.24
N THR A 84 -16.00 -5.06 8.41
CA THR A 84 -16.76 -3.98 9.08
C THR A 84 -17.04 -2.76 8.19
N HIS A 85 -16.11 -2.40 7.31
CA HIS A 85 -16.26 -1.27 6.39
C HIS A 85 -16.18 -1.66 4.90
N LEU A 86 -15.94 -2.94 4.57
CA LEU A 86 -15.77 -3.34 3.16
C LEU A 86 -17.03 -3.05 2.32
N ALA A 87 -18.22 -3.22 2.90
CA ALA A 87 -19.47 -2.90 2.23
C ALA A 87 -19.64 -1.39 1.97
N THR A 88 -19.22 -0.54 2.93
CA THR A 88 -19.24 0.92 2.79
C THR A 88 -18.24 1.38 1.74
N HIS A 89 -17.00 0.86 1.77
CA HIS A 89 -15.99 1.14 0.74
C HIS A 89 -16.46 0.73 -0.66
N LYS A 90 -17.16 -0.40 -0.77
CA LYS A 90 -17.76 -0.82 -2.03
C LYS A 90 -18.77 0.20 -2.57
N ARG A 91 -19.72 0.65 -1.75
CA ARG A 91 -20.72 1.65 -2.16
C ARG A 91 -20.09 2.95 -2.60
N GLU A 92 -19.05 3.41 -1.90
CA GLU A 92 -18.31 4.61 -2.27
C GLU A 92 -17.60 4.46 -3.61
N LEU A 93 -16.87 3.36 -3.80
CA LEU A 93 -16.16 3.07 -5.06
C LEU A 93 -17.12 2.95 -6.23
N GLU A 94 -18.26 2.27 -6.07
CA GLU A 94 -19.29 2.15 -7.11
C GLU A 94 -19.95 3.50 -7.42
N SER A 95 -20.16 4.34 -6.40
CA SER A 95 -20.72 5.69 -6.58
C SER A 95 -19.77 6.62 -7.35
N LEU A 96 -18.46 6.53 -7.10
CA LEU A 96 -17.46 7.39 -7.72
C LEU A 96 -17.01 6.86 -9.09
N TYR A 97 -16.98 5.53 -9.26
CA TYR A 97 -16.41 4.85 -10.41
C TYR A 97 -17.37 3.79 -10.98
N PRO A 98 -18.54 4.20 -11.52
CA PRO A 98 -19.63 3.28 -11.90
C PRO A 98 -19.27 2.30 -13.04
N ASN A 99 -18.13 2.51 -13.72
CA ASN A 99 -17.65 1.63 -14.80
C ASN A 99 -16.66 0.56 -14.32
N VAL A 100 -16.36 0.51 -13.02
CA VAL A 100 -15.41 -0.42 -12.41
C VAL A 100 -16.17 -1.47 -11.61
N ASP A 101 -15.90 -2.76 -11.86
CA ASP A 101 -16.52 -3.82 -11.08
C ASP A 101 -15.86 -3.92 -9.69
N ILE A 102 -16.60 -3.67 -8.61
CA ILE A 102 -16.08 -3.72 -7.25
C ILE A 102 -16.50 -5.01 -6.53
N HIS A 103 -15.51 -5.80 -6.11
CA HIS A 103 -15.71 -7.07 -5.40
C HIS A 103 -15.18 -6.98 -3.97
N VAL A 104 -15.92 -7.56 -3.03
CA VAL A 104 -15.55 -7.60 -1.60
C VAL A 104 -15.34 -9.04 -1.17
N ARG A 105 -14.20 -9.34 -0.53
CA ARG A 105 -13.95 -10.68 0.04
C ARG A 105 -13.39 -10.55 1.46
N SER A 106 -13.96 -11.30 2.40
CA SER A 106 -13.45 -11.38 3.77
C SER A 106 -12.67 -12.68 3.96
N PHE A 107 -11.37 -12.58 4.21
CA PHE A 107 -10.49 -13.72 4.49
C PHE A 107 -9.16 -13.27 5.12
N ASP A 108 -8.51 -14.20 5.84
CA ASP A 108 -7.14 -14.00 6.31
C ASP A 108 -6.16 -14.12 5.14
N ALA A 109 -5.35 -13.08 4.88
CA ALA A 109 -4.37 -13.09 3.80
C ALA A 109 -3.29 -14.20 3.92
N ALA A 110 -3.14 -14.80 5.10
CA ALA A 110 -2.29 -15.96 5.32
C ALA A 110 -3.03 -17.32 5.28
N ASP A 111 -4.33 -17.34 4.97
CA ASP A 111 -5.05 -18.53 4.54
C ASP A 111 -4.82 -18.74 3.04
N GLU A 112 -4.00 -19.74 2.72
CA GLU A 112 -3.60 -20.05 1.35
C GLU A 112 -4.79 -20.42 0.45
N LYS A 113 -5.76 -21.19 0.97
CA LYS A 113 -6.90 -21.68 0.19
C LYS A 113 -7.86 -20.55 -0.12
N ALA A 114 -8.14 -19.70 0.87
CA ALA A 114 -8.99 -18.54 0.66
C ALA A 114 -8.35 -17.54 -0.31
N LEU A 115 -7.04 -17.28 -0.16
CA LEU A 115 -6.29 -16.38 -1.05
C LEU A 115 -6.29 -16.89 -2.50
N SER A 116 -5.99 -18.17 -2.72
CA SER A 116 -5.99 -18.73 -4.08
C SER A 116 -7.39 -18.70 -4.68
N GLY A 117 -8.44 -18.95 -3.90
CA GLY A 117 -9.82 -18.90 -4.36
C GLY A 117 -10.24 -17.53 -4.91
N VAL A 118 -9.77 -16.42 -4.33
CA VAL A 118 -10.05 -15.07 -4.86
C VAL A 118 -9.31 -14.82 -6.18
N ILE A 119 -8.10 -15.36 -6.32
CA ILE A 119 -7.34 -15.28 -7.58
C ILE A 119 -8.03 -16.10 -8.67
N ASP A 120 -8.47 -17.31 -8.35
CA ASP A 120 -9.19 -18.19 -9.27
C ASP A 120 -10.50 -17.55 -9.74
N GLU A 121 -11.21 -16.87 -8.85
CA GLU A 121 -12.42 -16.11 -9.20
C GLU A 121 -12.12 -14.99 -10.21
N ALA A 122 -11.06 -14.21 -9.98
CA ALA A 122 -10.65 -13.13 -10.88
C ALA A 122 -10.29 -13.68 -12.27
N VAL A 123 -9.51 -14.77 -12.32
CA VAL A 123 -9.16 -15.46 -13.57
C VAL A 123 -10.40 -16.02 -14.26
N SER A 124 -11.29 -16.70 -13.53
CA SER A 124 -12.51 -17.30 -14.09
C SER A 124 -13.43 -16.24 -14.69
N LYS A 125 -13.61 -15.11 -14.00
CA LYS A 125 -14.54 -14.05 -14.40
C LYS A 125 -14.00 -13.15 -15.51
N TYR A 126 -12.71 -12.82 -15.47
CA TYR A 126 -12.11 -11.82 -16.36
C TYR A 126 -11.11 -12.40 -17.35
N GLY A 127 -10.75 -13.68 -17.22
CA GLY A 127 -9.71 -14.32 -18.03
C GLY A 127 -8.31 -13.75 -17.78
N ARG A 128 -8.10 -13.02 -16.67
CA ARG A 128 -6.85 -12.34 -16.36
C ARG A 128 -6.75 -11.93 -14.88
N LEU A 129 -5.51 -11.79 -14.42
CA LEU A 129 -5.12 -11.00 -13.24
C LEU A 129 -3.93 -10.12 -13.65
N ASP A 130 -3.90 -8.86 -13.24
CA ASP A 130 -2.86 -7.91 -13.65
C ASP A 130 -2.07 -7.32 -12.49
N VAL A 131 -2.74 -7.01 -11.38
CA VAL A 131 -2.11 -6.43 -10.19
C VAL A 131 -2.57 -7.15 -8.93
N PHE A 132 -1.62 -7.54 -8.09
CA PHE A 132 -1.90 -7.99 -6.72
C PHE A 132 -1.13 -7.11 -5.75
N PHE A 133 -1.84 -6.29 -4.96
CA PHE A 133 -1.27 -5.53 -3.88
C PHE A 133 -1.50 -6.24 -2.54
N ALA A 134 -0.49 -6.98 -2.09
CA ALA A 134 -0.45 -7.67 -0.81
C ALA A 134 -0.14 -6.65 0.30
N ASN A 135 -1.18 -5.93 0.72
CA ASN A 135 -1.11 -4.84 1.68
C ASN A 135 -1.58 -5.19 3.09
N ALA A 136 -2.28 -6.31 3.27
CA ALA A 136 -2.64 -6.80 4.60
C ALA A 136 -1.43 -6.90 5.53
N GLY A 137 -1.61 -6.47 6.78
CA GLY A 137 -0.56 -6.51 7.78
C GLY A 137 -1.04 -6.10 9.16
N VAL A 138 -0.28 -6.52 10.18
CA VAL A 138 -0.50 -6.18 11.58
C VAL A 138 0.72 -5.47 12.15
N VAL A 139 0.49 -4.67 13.19
CA VAL A 139 1.58 -4.18 14.03
C VAL A 139 2.19 -5.34 14.79
N GLY A 140 3.50 -5.26 15.03
CA GLY A 140 4.11 -6.18 15.98
C GLY A 140 3.77 -5.83 17.42
N GLN A 141 4.29 -6.63 18.34
CA GLN A 141 4.04 -6.48 19.77
C GLN A 141 4.79 -5.24 20.31
N PRO A 142 4.13 -4.25 20.95
CA PRO A 142 4.78 -3.07 21.53
C PRO A 142 5.48 -3.42 22.85
N LYS A 143 6.34 -4.44 22.84
CA LYS A 143 7.07 -5.00 23.97
C LYS A 143 8.57 -4.98 23.71
N LEU A 144 9.36 -5.09 24.78
CA LEU A 144 10.79 -5.37 24.63
C LEU A 144 10.99 -6.74 24.00
N PHE A 145 12.08 -6.93 23.25
CA PHE A 145 12.30 -8.20 22.53
C PHE A 145 12.38 -9.42 23.45
N THR A 146 12.72 -9.24 24.74
CA THR A 146 12.75 -10.27 25.78
C THR A 146 11.36 -10.71 26.25
N GLU A 147 10.31 -9.95 25.91
CA GLU A 147 8.93 -10.18 26.34
C GLU A 147 8.01 -10.59 25.17
N ILE A 148 8.57 -10.66 23.95
CA ILE A 148 7.88 -11.20 22.78
C ILE A 148 8.05 -12.72 22.84
N ASP A 149 6.96 -13.43 23.07
CA ASP A 149 6.96 -14.89 23.00
C ASP A 149 7.03 -15.39 21.54
N GLY A 150 7.38 -16.67 21.39
CA GLY A 150 7.52 -17.29 20.09
C GLY A 150 6.23 -17.25 19.26
N GLU A 151 5.07 -17.42 19.92
CA GLU A 151 3.76 -17.37 19.25
C GLU A 151 3.44 -15.99 18.69
N GLY A 152 3.64 -14.93 19.49
CA GLY A 152 3.44 -13.55 19.07
C GLY A 152 4.37 -13.17 17.91
N PHE A 153 5.65 -13.57 17.99
CA PHE A 153 6.60 -13.37 16.89
C PHE A 153 6.15 -14.08 15.60
N LEU A 154 5.77 -15.35 15.71
CA LEU A 154 5.34 -16.15 14.57
C LEU A 154 4.02 -15.65 13.99
N ASN A 155 3.09 -15.14 14.79
CA ASN A 155 1.86 -14.54 14.28
C ASN A 155 2.13 -13.28 13.44
N THR A 156 3.03 -12.40 13.89
CA THR A 156 3.45 -11.23 13.10
C THR A 156 4.09 -11.66 11.77
N MET A 157 4.97 -12.66 11.80
CA MET A 157 5.57 -13.24 10.57
C MET A 157 4.53 -13.89 9.65
N ARG A 158 3.56 -14.61 10.21
CA ARG A 158 2.48 -15.29 9.49
C ARG A 158 1.66 -14.28 8.70
N VAL A 159 1.22 -13.19 9.33
CA VAL A 159 0.40 -12.20 8.64
C VAL A 159 1.22 -11.37 7.66
N ASN A 160 2.34 -10.79 8.12
CA ASN A 160 3.08 -9.79 7.33
C ASN A 160 3.97 -10.39 6.23
N SER A 161 4.53 -11.59 6.44
CA SER A 161 5.51 -12.20 5.54
C SER A 161 4.89 -13.34 4.73
N LEU A 162 4.26 -14.31 5.41
CA LEU A 162 3.66 -15.46 4.73
C LEU A 162 2.50 -15.01 3.82
N GLY A 163 1.65 -14.07 4.25
CA GLY A 163 0.59 -13.51 3.40
C GLY A 163 1.11 -12.91 2.09
N VAL A 164 2.23 -12.18 2.12
CA VAL A 164 2.86 -11.62 0.90
C VAL A 164 3.47 -12.72 0.02
N PHE A 165 4.13 -13.71 0.63
CA PHE A 165 4.64 -14.86 -0.10
C PHE A 165 3.53 -15.63 -0.82
N LEU A 166 2.42 -15.92 -0.13
CA LEU A 166 1.28 -16.63 -0.71
C LEU A 166 0.63 -15.84 -1.84
N ALA A 167 0.49 -14.52 -1.69
CA ALA A 167 0.07 -13.64 -2.77
C ALA A 167 0.97 -13.81 -4.00
N ALA A 168 2.29 -13.77 -3.84
CA ALA A 168 3.21 -13.93 -4.96
C ALA A 168 3.16 -15.35 -5.57
N LYS A 169 3.12 -16.39 -4.73
CA LYS A 169 3.05 -17.81 -5.11
C LYS A 169 1.89 -18.10 -6.05
N HIS A 170 0.71 -17.53 -5.77
CA HIS A 170 -0.51 -17.81 -6.53
C HIS A 170 -0.80 -16.76 -7.62
N ALA A 171 -0.48 -15.48 -7.37
CA ALA A 171 -0.72 -14.45 -8.37
C ALA A 171 0.20 -14.60 -9.59
N ALA A 172 1.46 -15.04 -9.41
CA ALA A 172 2.38 -15.16 -10.54
C ALA A 172 1.91 -16.18 -11.59
N PRO A 173 1.50 -17.43 -11.25
CA PRO A 173 0.88 -18.34 -12.22
C PRO A 173 -0.37 -17.75 -12.89
N ALA A 174 -1.27 -17.12 -12.12
CA ALA A 174 -2.48 -16.50 -12.66
C ALA A 174 -2.17 -15.35 -13.64
N MET A 175 -1.12 -14.56 -13.37
CA MET A 175 -0.66 -13.48 -14.25
C MET A 175 -0.03 -14.00 -15.56
N LYS A 176 0.35 -15.28 -15.65
CA LYS A 176 0.82 -15.90 -16.91
C LYS A 176 -0.32 -16.28 -17.85
N ILE A 177 -1.55 -16.38 -17.34
CA ILE A 177 -2.71 -16.74 -18.14
C ILE A 177 -2.97 -15.64 -19.17
N THR A 178 -3.05 -16.03 -20.43
CA THR A 178 -3.36 -15.14 -21.55
C THR A 178 -4.83 -15.28 -21.95
N SER A 179 -5.36 -14.23 -22.55
CA SER A 179 -6.72 -14.16 -23.09
C SER A 179 -6.77 -13.15 -24.24
N ALA A 180 -7.92 -13.02 -24.91
CA ALA A 180 -8.07 -12.03 -25.97
C ALA A 180 -7.78 -10.59 -25.51
N SER A 181 -8.07 -10.26 -24.25
CA SER A 181 -7.78 -8.95 -23.66
C SER A 181 -6.36 -8.83 -23.06
N LYS A 182 -5.67 -9.97 -22.86
CA LYS A 182 -4.32 -10.06 -22.31
C LYS A 182 -3.48 -11.06 -23.13
N PRO A 183 -2.98 -10.67 -24.31
CA PRO A 183 -2.35 -11.61 -25.24
C PRO A 183 -0.98 -12.12 -24.77
N TYR A 184 -0.33 -11.44 -23.82
CA TYR A 184 0.99 -11.80 -23.31
C TYR A 184 0.98 -11.99 -21.79
N PRO A 185 1.79 -12.92 -21.24
CA PRO A 185 2.06 -13.01 -19.82
C PRO A 185 2.62 -11.68 -19.30
N CYS A 186 1.95 -11.10 -18.30
CA CYS A 186 2.42 -9.89 -17.63
C CYS A 186 1.72 -9.68 -16.29
N GLY A 187 2.33 -8.90 -15.40
CA GLY A 187 1.66 -8.53 -14.15
C GLY A 187 2.57 -7.80 -13.16
N SER A 188 1.97 -7.31 -12.08
CA SER A 188 2.67 -6.62 -11.00
C SER A 188 2.19 -7.10 -9.64
N ILE A 189 3.13 -7.64 -8.86
CA ILE A 189 2.94 -8.02 -7.47
C ILE A 189 3.60 -6.94 -6.60
N ILE A 190 2.86 -6.42 -5.64
CA ILE A 190 3.32 -5.35 -4.76
C ILE A 190 3.15 -5.83 -3.32
N GLY A 191 4.24 -5.90 -2.57
CA GLY A 191 4.22 -6.23 -1.13
C GLY A 191 4.32 -4.98 -0.27
N THR A 192 3.60 -4.93 0.84
CA THR A 192 3.75 -3.86 1.84
C THR A 192 4.79 -4.24 2.89
N ALA A 193 6.00 -3.72 2.73
CA ALA A 193 7.07 -3.73 3.71
C ALA A 193 6.90 -2.55 4.70
N SER A 194 8.00 -1.93 5.15
CA SER A 194 8.05 -0.72 5.96
C SER A 194 9.48 -0.21 6.01
N VAL A 195 9.70 1.07 6.32
CA VAL A 195 11.04 1.54 6.72
C VAL A 195 11.61 0.77 7.92
N ALA A 196 10.77 0.17 8.76
CA ALA A 196 11.18 -0.76 9.83
C ALA A 196 11.87 -2.02 9.31
N GLY A 197 11.57 -2.43 8.08
CA GLY A 197 12.28 -3.52 7.39
C GLY A 197 13.58 -3.09 6.73
N LEU A 198 13.82 -1.77 6.59
CA LEU A 198 15.04 -1.22 5.99
C LEU A 198 16.07 -0.86 7.05
N ARG A 199 15.64 -0.27 8.17
CA ARG A 199 16.46 0.22 9.28
C ARG A 199 15.70 0.03 10.60
N SER A 200 16.43 0.01 11.72
CA SER A 200 15.85 -0.12 13.07
C SER A 200 15.06 1.12 13.49
N ASN A 201 14.40 1.05 14.66
CA ASN A 201 13.67 2.13 15.34
C ASN A 201 12.33 2.57 14.73
N ALA A 202 11.80 1.85 13.73
CA ALA A 202 10.47 2.12 13.17
C ALA A 202 9.42 1.03 13.48
N GLY A 203 9.71 0.11 14.40
CA GLY A 203 8.79 -0.91 14.89
C GLY A 203 9.45 -1.85 15.89
N SER A 204 8.65 -2.75 16.48
CA SER A 204 9.14 -3.84 17.33
C SER A 204 9.97 -4.85 16.54
N THR A 205 10.68 -5.74 17.23
CA THR A 205 11.60 -6.71 16.60
C THR A 205 10.90 -7.64 15.62
N ASP A 206 9.75 -8.20 16.01
CA ASP A 206 8.90 -9.06 15.18
C ASP A 206 8.37 -8.33 13.95
N TYR A 207 7.91 -7.08 14.11
CA TYR A 207 7.45 -6.25 13.00
C TYR A 207 8.58 -5.98 12.01
N SER A 208 9.73 -5.51 12.51
CA SER A 208 10.89 -5.18 11.69
C SER A 208 11.41 -6.40 10.92
N ALA A 209 11.51 -7.55 11.59
CA ALA A 209 11.88 -8.82 10.96
C ALA A 209 10.89 -9.21 9.85
N SER A 210 9.59 -9.10 10.11
CA SER A 210 8.56 -9.44 9.12
C SER A 210 8.60 -8.52 7.89
N LYS A 211 8.83 -7.22 8.08
CA LYS A 211 8.91 -6.26 6.97
C LYS A 211 10.22 -6.36 6.20
N ALA A 212 11.32 -6.77 6.85
CA ALA A 212 12.57 -7.13 6.17
C ALA A 212 12.39 -8.40 5.31
N ALA A 213 11.63 -9.39 5.79
CA ALA A 213 11.30 -10.57 5.02
C ALA A 213 10.54 -10.22 3.73
N VAL A 214 9.59 -9.27 3.76
CA VAL A 214 8.89 -8.80 2.54
C VAL A 214 9.85 -8.22 1.50
N VAL A 215 10.87 -7.46 1.92
CA VAL A 215 11.90 -6.93 1.01
C VAL A 215 12.67 -8.07 0.34
N SER A 216 13.08 -9.07 1.13
CA SER A 216 13.79 -10.26 0.63
C SER A 216 12.91 -11.10 -0.32
N ILE A 217 11.63 -11.28 0.01
CA ILE A 217 10.66 -11.97 -0.86
C ILE A 217 10.56 -11.24 -2.20
N ALA A 218 10.42 -9.91 -2.22
CA ALA A 218 10.33 -9.16 -3.47
C ALA A 218 11.57 -9.34 -4.35
N GLN A 219 12.77 -9.28 -3.76
CA GLN A 219 14.03 -9.49 -4.47
C GLN A 219 14.13 -10.92 -5.02
N THR A 220 13.93 -11.94 -4.17
CA THR A 220 14.08 -13.34 -4.56
C THR A 220 13.04 -13.80 -5.58
N VAL A 221 11.77 -13.44 -5.40
CA VAL A 221 10.70 -13.73 -6.35
C VAL A 221 10.95 -13.03 -7.69
N SER A 222 11.43 -11.79 -7.71
CA SER A 222 11.70 -11.09 -8.97
C SER A 222 12.70 -11.83 -9.88
N TYR A 223 13.72 -12.48 -9.29
CA TYR A 223 14.68 -13.30 -10.04
C TYR A 223 14.07 -14.63 -10.51
N GLN A 224 13.21 -15.26 -9.69
CA GLN A 224 12.50 -16.48 -10.07
C GLN A 224 11.46 -16.26 -11.17
N LEU A 225 11.03 -15.01 -11.39
CA LEU A 225 10.12 -14.60 -12.45
C LEU A 225 10.83 -14.16 -13.74
N ALA A 226 12.13 -14.45 -13.89
CA ALA A 226 12.90 -14.12 -15.09
C ALA A 226 12.18 -14.55 -16.39
N GLY A 227 12.07 -13.62 -17.35
CA GLY A 227 11.44 -13.86 -18.65
C GLY A 227 9.90 -14.01 -18.64
N SER A 228 9.24 -13.91 -17.48
CA SER A 228 7.78 -14.11 -17.39
C SER A 228 6.92 -12.87 -17.69
N GLY A 229 7.52 -11.68 -17.79
CA GLY A 229 6.81 -10.41 -17.89
C GLY A 229 6.14 -9.94 -16.58
N ILE A 230 6.33 -10.67 -15.48
CA ILE A 230 5.77 -10.37 -14.16
C ILE A 230 6.84 -9.74 -13.28
N ARG A 231 6.47 -8.65 -12.60
CA ARG A 231 7.34 -7.92 -11.68
C ARG A 231 6.88 -8.08 -10.25
N MET A 232 7.82 -8.03 -9.31
CA MET A 232 7.52 -7.93 -7.89
C MET A 232 8.33 -6.82 -7.24
N ASN A 233 7.69 -5.93 -6.50
CA ASN A 233 8.35 -4.87 -5.73
C ASN A 233 7.76 -4.77 -4.32
N ALA A 234 8.50 -4.14 -3.41
CA ALA A 234 8.04 -3.83 -2.07
C ALA A 234 7.90 -2.32 -1.89
N ILE A 235 6.81 -1.87 -1.29
CA ILE A 235 6.67 -0.49 -0.81
C ILE A 235 7.04 -0.47 0.68
N CYS A 236 7.85 0.51 1.08
CA CYS A 236 8.31 0.69 2.46
C CYS A 236 7.76 2.02 3.02
N PRO A 237 6.52 2.04 3.53
CA PRO A 237 5.95 3.24 4.12
C PRO A 237 6.71 3.68 5.38
N GLY A 238 6.79 4.99 5.59
CA GLY A 238 7.18 5.63 6.85
C GLY A 238 5.98 5.81 7.79
N LEU A 239 5.94 6.95 8.48
CA LEU A 239 4.80 7.30 9.33
C LEU A 239 3.66 7.88 8.51
N ILE A 240 2.65 7.06 8.26
CA ILE A 240 1.44 7.40 7.50
C ILE A 240 0.26 7.46 8.47
N GLU A 241 -0.61 8.48 8.42
CA GLU A 241 -1.82 8.54 9.23
C GLU A 241 -2.89 7.58 8.69
N THR A 242 -3.00 6.42 9.32
CA THR A 242 -3.91 5.32 8.97
C THR A 242 -4.52 4.75 10.26
N GLY A 243 -5.48 3.83 10.16
CA GLY A 243 -6.01 3.15 11.35
C GLY A 243 -4.93 2.52 12.24
N MET A 244 -3.83 2.05 11.64
CA MET A 244 -2.70 1.42 12.36
C MET A 244 -1.94 2.40 13.26
N THR A 245 -1.83 3.66 12.85
CA THR A 245 -0.99 4.69 13.49
C THR A 245 -1.82 5.82 14.10
N GLN A 246 -3.14 5.77 13.97
CA GLN A 246 -4.09 6.81 14.37
C GLN A 246 -3.83 7.30 15.80
N SER A 247 -3.57 6.39 16.74
CA SER A 247 -3.28 6.72 18.14
C SER A 247 -2.04 7.61 18.33
N VAL A 248 -1.04 7.54 17.45
CA VAL A 248 0.13 8.43 17.49
C VAL A 248 -0.27 9.85 17.12
N PHE A 249 -1.10 10.00 16.09
CA PHE A 249 -1.59 11.30 15.61
C PHE A 249 -2.59 11.91 16.61
N ASP A 250 -3.51 11.12 17.15
CA ASP A 250 -4.50 11.57 18.13
C ASP A 250 -3.83 12.09 19.41
N ARG A 251 -2.88 11.33 19.98
CA ARG A 251 -2.10 11.79 21.14
C ARG A 251 -1.29 13.05 20.84
N ALA A 252 -0.77 13.19 19.61
CA ALA A 252 -0.05 14.39 19.22
C ALA A 252 -0.99 15.61 19.13
N ARG A 253 -2.22 15.43 18.63
CA ARG A 253 -3.27 16.46 18.62
C ARG A 253 -3.70 16.85 20.03
N GLU A 254 -4.00 15.88 20.88
CA GLU A 254 -4.38 16.10 22.30
C GLU A 254 -3.32 16.92 23.06
N ARG A 255 -2.03 16.70 22.75
CA ARG A 255 -0.91 17.42 23.36
C ARG A 255 -0.55 18.74 22.69
N GLY A 256 -1.21 19.11 21.59
CA GLY A 256 -0.85 20.28 20.78
C GLY A 256 0.51 20.15 20.07
N THR A 257 1.01 18.92 19.89
CA THR A 257 2.31 18.61 19.27
C THR A 257 2.20 17.97 17.89
N GLU A 258 1.05 18.09 17.22
CA GLU A 258 0.83 17.48 15.88
C GLU A 258 1.91 17.89 14.86
N ARG A 259 2.37 19.14 14.89
CA ARG A 259 3.48 19.63 14.05
C ARG A 259 4.82 18.93 14.28
N LYS A 260 4.98 18.18 15.38
CA LYS A 260 6.19 17.38 15.65
C LYS A 260 6.11 15.98 15.03
N VAL A 261 4.94 15.57 14.54
CA VAL A 261 4.78 14.28 13.87
C VAL A 261 5.56 14.29 12.56
N GLY A 262 6.54 13.38 12.43
CA GLY A 262 7.43 13.35 11.27
C GLY A 262 8.58 14.36 11.32
N GLN A 263 8.86 14.99 12.46
CA GLN A 263 9.99 15.94 12.61
C GLN A 263 11.36 15.36 12.25
N LEU A 264 11.51 14.03 12.29
CA LEU A 264 12.74 13.34 11.90
C LEU A 264 12.84 13.11 10.39
N ASN A 265 11.72 13.22 9.67
CA ASN A 265 11.68 13.09 8.22
C ASN A 265 12.19 14.42 7.63
N PRO A 266 13.05 14.41 6.58
CA PRO A 266 13.38 15.62 5.82
C PRO A 266 12.16 16.43 5.33
N LEU A 267 11.03 15.76 5.05
CA LEU A 267 9.77 16.42 4.73
C LEU A 267 8.98 16.91 5.96
N GLN A 268 9.47 16.74 7.18
CA GLN A 268 8.95 17.31 8.44
C GLN A 268 7.45 17.10 8.72
N ARG A 269 6.84 16.07 8.14
CA ARG A 269 5.43 15.71 8.37
C ARG A 269 5.19 14.20 8.29
N GLY A 270 4.08 13.78 8.87
CA GLY A 270 3.43 12.50 8.54
C GLY A 270 2.82 12.55 7.13
N ALA A 271 2.70 11.39 6.51
CA ALA A 271 2.04 11.24 5.22
C ALA A 271 0.59 10.75 5.38
N VAL A 272 -0.17 10.83 4.29
CA VAL A 272 -1.52 10.25 4.20
C VAL A 272 -1.53 9.04 3.27
N ALA A 273 -2.57 8.20 3.38
CA ALA A 273 -2.67 6.96 2.61
C ALA A 273 -2.56 7.15 1.09
N ASP A 274 -3.08 8.26 0.55
CA ASP A 274 -3.03 8.61 -0.88
C ASP A 274 -1.58 8.67 -1.43
N GLU A 275 -0.63 9.15 -0.63
CA GLU A 275 0.77 9.24 -1.05
C GLU A 275 1.40 7.86 -1.32
N VAL A 276 1.05 6.88 -0.50
CA VAL A 276 1.49 5.49 -0.68
C VAL A 276 0.70 4.81 -1.81
N ALA A 277 -0.60 5.09 -1.89
CA ALA A 277 -1.48 4.55 -2.92
C ALA A 277 -1.05 4.96 -4.34
N ARG A 278 -0.55 6.18 -4.53
CA ARG A 278 -0.01 6.64 -5.82
C ARG A 278 1.26 5.89 -6.22
N VAL A 279 2.09 5.47 -5.28
CA VAL A 279 3.24 4.60 -5.55
C VAL A 279 2.77 3.19 -5.91
N ALA A 280 1.76 2.66 -5.22
CA ALA A 280 1.15 1.37 -5.58
C ALA A 280 0.54 1.43 -7.00
N LEU A 281 -0.12 2.51 -7.37
CA LEU A 281 -0.63 2.75 -8.72
C LEU A 281 0.50 2.76 -9.75
N PHE A 282 1.58 3.50 -9.50
CA PHE A 282 2.75 3.53 -10.38
C PHE A 282 3.33 2.11 -10.58
N LEU A 283 3.54 1.38 -9.48
CA LEU A 283 4.08 0.01 -9.53
C LEU A 283 3.11 -0.98 -10.21
N GLY A 284 1.80 -0.77 -10.12
CA GLY A 284 0.77 -1.56 -10.82
C GLY A 284 0.59 -1.19 -12.30
N SER A 285 1.04 0.00 -12.70
CA SER A 285 0.95 0.51 -14.07
C SER A 285 2.14 0.10 -14.96
N ASP A 286 2.00 0.33 -16.26
CA ASP A 286 3.05 0.03 -17.25
C ASP A 286 4.24 1.01 -17.18
N GLU A 287 4.07 2.15 -16.48
CA GLU A 287 5.15 3.12 -16.26
C GLU A 287 6.29 2.57 -15.41
N SER A 288 6.02 1.51 -14.64
CA SER A 288 7.04 0.82 -13.85
C SER A 288 7.59 -0.44 -14.55
N SER A 289 7.45 -0.54 -15.88
CA SER A 289 7.88 -1.71 -16.68
C SER A 289 9.32 -2.13 -16.46
N TYR A 290 10.20 -1.21 -16.03
CA TYR A 290 11.61 -1.49 -15.73
C TYR A 290 11.97 -1.39 -14.22
N VAL A 291 10.96 -1.44 -13.35
CA VAL A 291 11.13 -1.46 -11.90
C VAL A 291 10.77 -2.85 -11.37
N ASN A 292 11.76 -3.60 -10.93
CA ASN A 292 11.59 -4.98 -10.46
C ASN A 292 12.57 -5.31 -9.32
N GLY A 293 12.11 -6.03 -8.29
CA GLY A 293 12.89 -6.43 -7.13
C GLY A 293 13.28 -5.29 -6.18
N GLN A 294 12.63 -4.13 -6.29
CA GLN A 294 13.02 -2.92 -5.54
C GLN A 294 12.20 -2.71 -4.27
N ALA A 295 12.84 -2.13 -3.25
CA ALA A 295 12.21 -1.67 -2.02
C ALA A 295 12.05 -0.13 -2.04
N TRP A 296 10.84 0.34 -2.30
CA TRP A 296 10.52 1.75 -2.50
C TRP A 296 10.18 2.44 -1.17
N ALA A 297 11.10 3.23 -0.64
CA ALA A 297 10.85 4.02 0.56
C ALA A 297 9.89 5.19 0.29
N VAL A 298 8.73 5.18 0.97
CA VAL A 298 7.72 6.24 0.92
C VAL A 298 7.57 6.83 2.33
N CYS A 299 8.58 7.61 2.73
CA CYS A 299 8.78 7.98 4.13
C CYS A 299 9.20 9.44 4.36
N GLY A 300 9.03 10.30 3.36
CA GLY A 300 9.45 11.70 3.44
C GLY A 300 10.95 11.87 3.72
N GLY A 301 11.77 10.90 3.32
CA GLY A 301 13.22 10.91 3.47
C GLY A 301 13.75 10.30 4.78
N LEU A 302 12.90 9.79 5.67
CA LEU A 302 13.31 9.24 6.97
C LEU A 302 14.43 8.19 6.85
N SER A 303 14.35 7.31 5.86
CA SER A 303 15.33 6.23 5.66
C SER A 303 16.52 6.63 4.78
N ALA A 304 16.58 7.87 4.29
CA ALA A 304 17.62 8.32 3.35
C ALA A 304 18.93 8.74 4.05
N GLY A 305 18.90 8.95 5.37
CA GLY A 305 20.05 9.39 6.16
C GLY A 305 20.34 8.47 7.33
N HIS A 306 21.58 8.50 7.80
CA HIS A 306 21.95 8.03 9.13
C HIS A 306 21.55 9.09 10.17
N PRO A 307 21.36 8.72 11.45
CA PRO A 307 21.13 9.71 12.51
C PRO A 307 22.37 10.56 12.70
N VAL A 308 22.45 11.64 11.92
CA VAL A 308 23.40 12.73 12.09
C VAL A 308 22.55 13.93 12.46
N VAL A 309 22.83 14.56 13.60
CA VAL A 309 22.32 15.90 13.87
C VAL A 309 23.17 16.83 13.00
N PRO A 310 22.65 17.40 11.90
CA PRO A 310 23.43 18.39 11.18
C PRO A 310 23.71 19.51 12.18
N GLY A 311 24.98 19.91 12.34
CA GLY A 311 25.27 21.21 12.94
C GLY A 311 24.58 22.31 12.13
N LYS A 312 24.60 23.57 12.61
CA LYS A 312 24.16 24.71 11.78
C LYS A 312 25.03 24.77 10.53
N LEU A 313 24.53 24.19 9.44
CA LEU A 313 25.07 24.30 8.09
C LEU A 313 24.25 25.31 7.25
N ALA A 314 23.20 25.88 7.86
CA ALA A 314 22.47 27.07 7.47
C ALA A 314 21.80 27.68 8.73
#